data_AF-A0A7V9HS36-F1
#
_entry.id   AF-A0A7V9HS36-F1
#
_cell.length_a   1.000
_cell.length_b   1.000
_cell.length_c   1.000
_cell.angle_alpha   90.00
_cell.angle_beta   90.00
_cell.angle_gamma   90.00
#
_symmetry.space_group_name_H-M   'P 1'
#
loop_
_entity.id
_entity.type
_entity.pdbx_description
1 polymer ?
#
loop_
_entity_poly.entity_id
_entity_poly.type
_entity_poly.pdbx_seq_one_letter_code
_entity_poly.pdbx_strand_id
1 'polypeptide(L)'
;MADRLTETFERIRPARRIPAARRRAAKSEALQAGGSVARTKLQAQRDELAREFVGLQWDLGGIAYEMASRDHFRVDVLTRRAAKLQQVDSALGQAERMLRLEREGIAGACPSCGGVQARGAVFCWQCGEQLTPEPTKGSEQPKPEAAPAPDDPATVELGEVTRQ
;
A
#
# COMPACT_ATOMS: atom_id res chain seq x y z
N MET A 1 62.52 -24.13 -28.66
CA MET A 1 61.81 -24.17 -27.36
C MET A 1 62.42 -23.08 -26.48
N ALA A 2 61.59 -22.42 -25.65
CA ALA A 2 61.81 -21.13 -24.97
C ALA A 2 61.60 -19.91 -25.91
N ASP A 3 60.77 -18.91 -25.63
CA ASP A 3 59.87 -18.71 -24.49
C ASP A 3 58.77 -17.72 -24.92
N ARG A 4 57.51 -18.16 -24.88
CA ARG A 4 56.33 -17.35 -25.23
C ARG A 4 55.79 -16.70 -23.95
N LEU A 5 56.45 -15.71 -23.38
CA LEU A 5 55.91 -15.05 -22.17
C LEU A 5 56.30 -13.56 -22.10
N THR A 6 55.94 -12.77 -23.11
CA THR A 6 55.83 -11.31 -22.96
C THR A 6 54.36 -10.90 -22.78
N GLU A 7 54.03 -10.66 -21.51
CA GLU A 7 53.13 -9.59 -21.05
C GLU A 7 51.69 -9.61 -21.57
N THR A 8 50.91 -10.57 -21.08
CA THR A 8 49.48 -10.36 -20.82
C THR A 8 49.31 -9.85 -19.39
N PHE A 9 49.75 -8.61 -19.13
CA PHE A 9 49.48 -7.95 -17.85
C PHE A 9 48.08 -7.35 -17.90
N GLU A 10 47.17 -8.03 -17.20
CA GLU A 10 45.81 -7.62 -16.93
C GLU A 10 45.67 -6.12 -16.63
N ARG A 11 44.98 -5.41 -17.52
CA ARG A 11 44.32 -4.16 -17.14
C ARG A 11 42.99 -4.49 -16.47
N ILE A 12 43.06 -4.97 -15.22
CA ILE A 12 41.93 -4.83 -14.30
C ILE A 12 41.74 -3.32 -14.10
N ARG A 13 40.78 -2.73 -14.82
CA ARG A 13 40.34 -1.36 -14.55
C ARG A 13 39.87 -1.32 -13.09
N PRO A 14 40.45 -0.49 -12.22
CA PRO A 14 39.95 -0.39 -10.85
C PRO A 14 38.50 0.07 -10.94
N ALA A 15 37.60 -0.64 -10.26
CA ALA A 15 36.21 -0.23 -10.12
C ALA A 15 36.21 1.20 -9.58
N ARG A 16 35.96 2.19 -10.45
CA ARG A 16 35.92 3.60 -10.05
C ARG A 16 34.90 3.70 -8.92
N ARG A 17 35.36 4.05 -7.72
CA ARG A 17 34.47 4.30 -6.58
C ARG A 17 33.54 5.43 -7.00
N ILE A 18 32.28 5.10 -7.28
CA ILE A 18 31.26 6.11 -7.56
C ILE A 18 31.14 6.96 -6.29
N PRO A 19 31.37 8.29 -6.38
CA PRO A 19 31.28 9.17 -5.22
C PRO A 19 29.88 9.10 -4.61
N ALA A 20 29.79 9.18 -3.28
CA ALA A 20 28.55 8.98 -2.54
C ALA A 20 27.40 9.90 -3.02
N ALA A 21 27.71 11.12 -3.46
CA ALA A 21 26.75 12.04 -4.06
C ALA A 21 26.08 11.48 -5.34
N ARG A 22 26.85 10.83 -6.23
CA ARG A 22 26.31 10.19 -7.43
C ARG A 22 25.42 8.99 -7.09
N ARG A 23 25.74 8.23 -6.04
CA ARG A 23 24.89 7.11 -5.58
C ARG A 23 23.58 7.61 -5.00
N ARG A 24 23.59 8.74 -4.27
CA ARG A 24 22.37 9.37 -3.73
C ARG A 24 21.47 9.89 -4.86
N ALA A 25 22.02 10.56 -5.86
CA ALA A 25 21.28 11.02 -7.04
C ALA A 25 20.64 9.86 -7.82
N ALA A 26 21.41 8.80 -8.10
CA ALA A 26 20.88 7.61 -8.77
C ALA A 26 19.77 6.91 -7.96
N LYS A 27 19.89 6.88 -6.63
CA LYS A 27 18.85 6.35 -5.74
C LYS A 27 17.58 7.20 -5.77
N SER A 28 17.68 8.53 -5.77
CA SER A 28 16.52 9.42 -5.86
C SER A 28 15.83 9.34 -7.22
N GLU A 29 16.57 9.23 -8.31
CA GLU A 29 16.02 9.05 -9.66
C GLU A 29 15.27 7.72 -9.78
N ALA A 30 15.83 6.63 -9.24
CA ALA A 30 15.14 5.33 -9.21
C ALA A 30 13.85 5.37 -8.37
N LEU A 31 13.84 6.09 -7.25
CA LEU A 31 12.64 6.26 -6.41
C LEU A 31 11.56 7.07 -7.13
N GLN A 32 11.95 8.13 -7.85
CA GLN A 32 11.04 8.97 -8.63
C GLN A 32 10.47 8.22 -9.84
N ALA A 33 11.30 7.43 -10.54
CA ALA A 33 10.86 6.58 -11.64
C ALA A 33 9.90 5.46 -11.17
N GLY A 34 10.14 4.88 -9.98
CA GLY A 34 9.20 3.94 -9.37
C GLY A 34 7.84 4.58 -9.08
N GLY A 35 7.84 5.80 -8.54
CA GLY A 35 6.63 6.59 -8.29
C GLY A 35 5.88 6.96 -9.57
N SER A 36 6.59 7.33 -10.65
CA SER A 36 5.95 7.68 -11.91
C SER A 36 5.27 6.48 -12.57
N VAL A 37 5.88 5.28 -12.54
CA VAL A 37 5.28 4.05 -13.06
C VAL A 37 4.09 3.59 -12.21
N ALA A 38 4.15 3.73 -10.88
CA ALA A 38 3.02 3.45 -10.01
C ALA A 38 1.84 4.39 -10.30
N ARG A 39 2.13 5.68 -10.49
CA ARG A 39 1.14 6.70 -10.87
C ARG A 39 0.49 6.38 -12.22
N THR A 40 1.26 6.04 -13.25
CA THR A 40 0.68 5.74 -14.58
C THR A 40 -0.23 4.51 -14.55
N LYS A 41 0.15 3.47 -13.80
CA LYS A 41 -0.72 2.30 -13.58
C LYS A 41 -2.01 2.68 -12.87
N LEU A 42 -1.92 3.50 -11.83
CA LEU A 42 -3.09 3.96 -11.09
C LEU A 42 -4.01 4.86 -11.93
N GLN A 43 -3.44 5.69 -12.81
CA GLN A 43 -4.19 6.48 -13.80
C GLN A 43 -4.93 5.57 -14.79
N ALA A 44 -4.26 4.55 -15.33
CA ALA A 44 -4.87 3.59 -16.24
C ALA A 44 -6.02 2.82 -15.56
N GLN A 45 -5.83 2.42 -14.30
CA GLN A 45 -6.86 1.76 -13.51
C GLN A 45 -8.08 2.68 -13.29
N ARG A 46 -7.88 3.95 -12.95
CA ARG A 46 -8.97 4.94 -12.85
C ARG A 46 -9.73 5.05 -14.18
N ASP A 47 -9.00 5.16 -15.29
CA ASP A 47 -9.64 5.30 -16.61
C ASP A 47 -10.45 4.08 -17.02
N GLU A 48 -10.00 2.89 -16.65
CA GLU A 48 -10.77 1.66 -16.84
C GLU A 48 -12.04 1.64 -15.99
N LEU A 49 -11.92 1.92 -14.69
CA LEU A 49 -13.08 1.98 -13.79
C LEU A 49 -14.10 3.06 -14.21
N ALA A 50 -13.64 4.20 -14.71
CA ALA A 50 -14.50 5.26 -15.22
C ALA A 50 -15.27 4.81 -16.46
N ARG A 51 -14.63 4.07 -17.39
CA ARG A 51 -15.33 3.49 -18.55
C ARG A 51 -16.37 2.45 -18.12
N GLU A 52 -16.01 1.56 -17.21
CA GLU A 52 -16.92 0.54 -16.69
C GLU A 52 -18.14 1.19 -15.99
N PHE A 53 -17.90 2.21 -15.17
CA PHE A 53 -18.95 2.96 -14.47
C PHE A 53 -19.97 3.55 -15.45
N VAL A 54 -19.51 4.24 -16.51
CA VAL A 54 -20.39 4.82 -17.53
C VAL A 54 -21.19 3.74 -18.26
N GLY A 55 -20.57 2.63 -18.61
CA GLY A 55 -21.26 1.50 -19.24
C GLY A 55 -22.36 0.92 -18.35
N LEU A 56 -22.05 0.66 -17.08
CA LEU A 56 -23.02 0.16 -16.11
C LEU A 56 -24.16 1.16 -15.83
N GLN A 57 -23.87 2.46 -15.81
CA GLN A 57 -24.88 3.49 -15.64
C GLN A 57 -25.84 3.54 -16.84
N TRP A 58 -25.29 3.45 -18.05
CA TRP A 58 -26.08 3.36 -19.28
C TRP A 58 -26.99 2.13 -19.27
N ASP A 59 -26.46 0.96 -18.94
CA ASP A 59 -27.22 -0.29 -18.86
C ASP A 59 -28.32 -0.24 -17.79
N LEU A 60 -28.02 0.31 -16.61
CA LEU A 60 -29.00 0.47 -15.54
C LEU A 60 -30.14 1.40 -15.97
N GLY A 61 -29.81 2.53 -16.60
CA GLY A 61 -30.77 3.48 -17.15
C GLY A 61 -31.64 2.85 -18.24
N GLY A 62 -31.04 2.07 -19.15
CA GLY A 62 -31.76 1.35 -20.20
C GLY A 62 -32.74 0.33 -19.63
N ILE A 63 -32.33 -0.46 -18.64
CA ILE A 63 -33.22 -1.42 -17.96
C ILE A 63 -34.37 -0.69 -17.26
N ALA A 64 -34.08 0.40 -16.55
CA ALA A 64 -35.10 1.18 -15.87
C ALA A 64 -36.09 1.82 -16.86
N TYR A 65 -35.59 2.35 -17.98
CA TYR A 65 -36.42 2.89 -19.06
C TYR A 65 -37.35 1.83 -19.65
N GLU A 66 -36.83 0.65 -19.98
CA GLU A 66 -37.63 -0.46 -20.54
C GLU A 66 -38.69 -0.98 -19.55
N MET A 67 -38.41 -0.96 -18.24
CA MET A 67 -39.40 -1.29 -17.21
C MET A 67 -40.48 -0.21 -17.09
N ALA A 68 -40.08 1.06 -17.12
CA ALA A 68 -40.99 2.19 -17.04
C ALA A 68 -41.94 2.26 -18.25
N SER A 69 -41.40 2.07 -19.47
CA SER A 69 -42.19 2.10 -20.70
C SER A 69 -43.21 0.98 -20.80
N ARG A 70 -42.98 -0.14 -20.09
CA ARG A 70 -43.88 -1.30 -20.01
C ARG A 70 -44.74 -1.33 -18.74
N ASP A 71 -44.69 -0.28 -17.91
CA ASP A 71 -45.41 -0.17 -16.63
C ASP A 71 -45.20 -1.37 -15.68
N HIS A 72 -43.98 -1.93 -15.68
CA HIS A 72 -43.65 -3.06 -14.82
C HIS A 72 -42.25 -2.93 -14.23
N PHE A 73 -42.19 -2.57 -12.94
CA PHE A 73 -40.95 -2.45 -12.20
C PHE A 73 -40.64 -3.70 -11.38
N ARG A 74 -39.41 -4.21 -11.58
CA ARG A 74 -38.82 -5.23 -10.71
C ARG A 74 -37.69 -4.61 -9.90
N VAL A 75 -38.04 -4.09 -8.73
CA VAL A 75 -37.10 -3.36 -7.86
C VAL A 75 -35.87 -4.21 -7.55
N ASP A 76 -36.00 -5.51 -7.28
CA ASP A 76 -34.86 -6.39 -6.99
C ASP A 76 -33.81 -6.42 -8.11
N VAL A 77 -34.24 -6.33 -9.37
CA VAL A 77 -33.33 -6.32 -10.52
C VAL A 77 -32.54 -5.01 -10.53
N LEU A 78 -33.23 -3.88 -10.32
CA LEU A 78 -32.61 -2.56 -10.23
C LEU A 78 -31.64 -2.49 -9.05
N THR A 79 -32.04 -2.98 -7.87
CA THR A 79 -31.19 -3.01 -6.67
C THR A 79 -29.91 -3.82 -6.89
N ARG A 80 -30.00 -5.02 -7.50
CA ARG A 80 -28.80 -5.82 -7.81
C ARG A 80 -27.87 -5.12 -8.81
N ARG A 81 -28.42 -4.47 -9.83
CA ARG A 81 -27.62 -3.73 -10.83
C ARG A 81 -26.98 -2.48 -10.21
N ALA A 82 -27.73 -1.74 -9.41
CA ALA A 82 -27.22 -0.58 -8.67
C ALA A 82 -26.11 -0.97 -7.69
N ALA A 83 -26.23 -2.11 -6.99
CA ALA A 83 -25.17 -2.59 -6.11
C ALA A 83 -23.85 -2.84 -6.86
N LYS A 84 -23.91 -3.42 -8.07
CA LYS A 84 -22.72 -3.60 -8.91
C LYS A 84 -22.13 -2.27 -9.37
N LEU A 85 -22.97 -1.33 -9.80
CA LEU A 85 -22.54 0.03 -10.14
C LEU A 85 -21.84 0.71 -8.95
N GLN A 86 -22.41 0.59 -7.76
CA GLN A 86 -21.87 1.18 -6.53
C GLN A 86 -20.52 0.57 -6.12
N GLN A 87 -20.28 -0.71 -6.40
CA GLN A 87 -18.96 -1.34 -6.18
C GLN A 87 -17.89 -0.70 -7.07
N VAL A 88 -18.20 -0.49 -8.35
CA VAL A 88 -17.28 0.15 -9.30
C VAL A 88 -17.05 1.61 -8.95
N ASP A 89 -18.10 2.34 -8.60
CA ASP A 89 -18.03 3.73 -8.11
C ASP A 89 -17.13 3.86 -6.87
N SER A 90 -17.30 2.96 -5.90
CA SER A 90 -16.46 2.92 -4.69
C SER A 90 -14.99 2.67 -5.02
N ALA A 91 -14.70 1.80 -5.99
CA ALA A 91 -13.34 1.54 -6.44
C ALA A 91 -12.75 2.73 -7.20
N LEU A 92 -13.55 3.40 -8.04
CA LEU A 92 -13.15 4.59 -8.77
C LEU A 92 -12.80 5.72 -7.80
N GLY A 93 -13.66 6.01 -6.82
CA GLY A 93 -13.41 7.03 -5.81
C GLY A 93 -12.16 6.76 -4.96
N GLN A 94 -11.85 5.49 -4.69
CA GLN A 94 -10.59 5.11 -4.03
C GLN A 94 -9.37 5.41 -4.90
N ALA A 95 -9.40 5.04 -6.19
CA ALA A 95 -8.31 5.32 -7.12
C ALA A 95 -8.07 6.83 -7.28
N GLU A 96 -9.14 7.61 -7.39
CA GLU A 96 -9.06 9.07 -7.46
C GLU A 96 -8.48 9.70 -6.20
N ARG A 97 -8.88 9.20 -5.02
CA ARG A 97 -8.32 9.64 -3.74
C ARG A 97 -6.82 9.35 -3.66
N MET A 98 -6.39 8.15 -4.04
CA MET A 98 -4.96 7.79 -4.08
C MET A 98 -4.16 8.69 -5.03
N LEU A 99 -4.69 8.97 -6.24
CA LEU A 99 -4.05 9.90 -7.18
C LEU A 99 -3.97 11.34 -6.65
N ARG A 100 -4.97 11.77 -5.86
CA ARG A 100 -4.97 13.08 -5.20
C ARG A 100 -3.87 13.17 -4.14
N LEU A 101 -3.81 12.22 -3.22
CA LEU A 101 -2.76 12.14 -2.20
C LEU A 101 -1.36 12.08 -2.83
N GLU A 102 -1.25 11.41 -3.99
CA GLU A 102 0.00 11.37 -4.74
C GLU A 102 0.40 12.71 -5.36
N ARG A 103 -0.55 13.45 -5.94
CA ARG A 103 -0.26 14.81 -6.45
C ARG A 103 0.17 15.75 -5.33
N GLU A 104 -0.45 15.63 -4.16
CA GLU A 104 -0.18 16.48 -3.00
C GLU A 104 1.09 16.04 -2.24
N GLY A 105 1.71 14.93 -2.63
CA GLY A 105 2.90 14.42 -1.96
C GLY A 105 2.66 13.97 -0.52
N ILE A 106 1.41 13.63 -0.17
CA ILE A 106 1.04 13.19 1.17
C ILE A 106 1.39 11.70 1.31
N ALA A 107 2.09 11.36 2.39
CA ALA A 107 2.49 9.98 2.73
C ALA A 107 1.71 9.39 3.91
N GLY A 108 1.06 10.22 4.72
CA GLY A 108 0.26 9.77 5.86
C GLY A 108 0.11 10.85 6.94
N ALA A 109 -0.30 10.42 8.12
CA ALA A 109 -0.36 11.24 9.32
C ALA A 109 0.70 10.77 10.34
N CYS A 110 1.21 11.68 11.16
CA CYS A 110 2.11 11.32 12.25
C CYS A 110 1.35 10.48 13.30
N PRO A 111 1.90 9.36 13.78
CA PRO A 111 1.24 8.55 14.81
C PRO A 111 1.17 9.23 16.18
N SER A 112 2.04 10.21 16.45
CA SER A 112 2.11 10.93 17.73
C SER A 112 1.12 12.10 17.80
N CYS A 113 1.00 12.90 16.74
CA CYS A 113 0.19 14.13 16.76
C CYS A 113 -0.89 14.23 15.67
N GLY A 114 -0.94 13.29 14.72
CA GLY A 114 -1.89 13.32 13.61
C GLY A 114 -1.57 14.31 12.48
N GLY A 115 -0.49 15.09 12.56
CA GLY A 115 -0.11 16.05 11.51
C GLY A 115 0.17 15.36 10.17
N VAL A 116 -0.20 16.00 9.04
CA VAL A 116 0.00 15.48 7.68
C VAL A 116 1.48 15.44 7.32
N GLN A 117 1.94 14.35 6.71
CA GLN A 117 3.35 14.13 6.39
C GLN A 117 3.59 14.08 4.89
N ALA A 118 4.65 14.77 4.45
CA ALA A 118 5.11 14.72 3.07
C ALA A 118 5.84 13.39 2.79
N ARG A 119 5.87 12.97 1.53
CA ARG A 119 6.64 11.80 1.06
C ARG A 119 8.12 11.96 1.39
N GLY A 120 8.66 10.96 2.08
CA GLY A 120 10.06 10.93 2.49
C GLY A 120 10.40 11.80 3.70
N ALA A 121 9.40 12.34 4.41
CA ALA A 121 9.65 13.02 5.69
C ALA A 121 10.22 12.03 6.72
N VAL A 122 11.41 12.34 7.23
CA VAL A 122 12.05 11.56 8.31
C VAL A 122 11.53 12.00 9.68
N PHE A 123 11.13 13.26 9.81
CA PHE A 123 10.60 13.87 11.04
C PHE A 123 9.26 14.56 10.78
N CYS A 124 8.41 14.59 11.79
CA CYS A 124 7.16 15.35 11.78
C CYS A 124 7.45 16.86 11.85
N TRP A 125 6.93 17.63 10.89
CA TRP A 125 7.07 19.10 10.90
C TRP A 125 6.33 19.78 12.05
N GLN A 126 5.32 19.11 12.64
CA GLN A 126 4.46 19.69 13.68
C GLN A 126 4.92 19.36 15.09
N CYS A 127 5.29 18.11 15.38
CA CYS A 127 5.70 17.68 16.73
C CYS A 127 7.16 17.22 16.84
N GLY A 128 7.90 17.12 15.73
CA GLY A 128 9.31 16.68 15.73
C GLY A 128 9.53 15.17 15.84
N GLU A 129 8.48 14.35 15.96
CA GLU A 129 8.58 12.88 16.07
C GLU A 129 9.25 12.25 14.84
N GLN A 130 10.05 11.19 15.03
CA GLN A 130 10.64 10.44 13.92
C GLN A 130 9.59 9.53 13.26
N LEU A 131 9.43 9.66 11.95
CA LEU A 131 8.42 8.95 11.17
C LEU A 131 8.96 7.71 10.46
N THR A 132 10.27 7.65 10.26
CA THR A 132 10.94 6.46 9.71
C THR A 132 11.58 5.73 10.88
N PRO A 133 11.14 4.50 11.25
CA PRO A 133 11.97 3.67 12.10
C PRO A 133 13.21 3.32 11.27
N GLU A 134 14.37 3.84 11.64
CA GLU A 134 15.60 3.13 11.29
C GLU A 134 15.44 1.68 11.78
N PRO A 135 15.92 0.66 11.05
CA PRO A 135 16.08 -0.65 11.66
C PRO A 135 17.04 -0.46 12.84
N THR A 136 16.49 -0.30 14.03
CA THR A 136 17.23 -0.19 15.28
C THR A 136 18.11 -1.42 15.39
N LYS A 137 19.41 -1.23 15.16
CA LYS A 137 20.42 -2.05 15.82
C LYS A 137 20.13 -1.96 17.31
N GLY A 138 19.82 -3.10 17.93
CA GLY A 138 19.71 -3.21 19.38
C GLY A 138 18.30 -3.00 19.94
N SER A 139 17.31 -3.77 19.48
CA SER A 139 16.48 -4.42 20.49
C SER A 139 17.33 -5.54 21.09
N GLU A 140 18.08 -5.21 22.14
CA GLU A 140 18.52 -6.21 23.11
C GLU A 140 17.24 -6.83 23.66
N GLN A 141 16.86 -7.98 23.09
CA GLN A 141 15.87 -8.85 23.69
C GLN A 141 16.37 -9.15 25.10
N PRO A 142 15.59 -8.85 26.16
CA PRO A 142 15.89 -9.45 27.44
C PRO A 142 15.89 -10.96 27.22
N LYS A 143 17.05 -11.56 27.44
CA LYS A 143 17.27 -13.00 27.56
C LYS A 143 16.07 -13.59 28.31
N PRO A 144 15.32 -14.55 27.73
CA PRO A 144 14.27 -15.22 28.47
C PRO A 144 14.94 -16.00 29.58
N GLU A 145 14.90 -15.45 30.79
CA GLU A 145 15.18 -16.20 32.00
C GLU A 145 14.07 -17.23 32.16
N ALA A 146 14.50 -18.48 32.26
CA ALA A 146 13.65 -19.66 32.28
C ALA A 146 12.55 -19.51 33.32
N ALA A 147 11.31 -19.70 32.88
CA ALA A 147 10.19 -19.94 33.77
C ALA A 147 10.50 -21.17 34.67
N PRO A 148 10.26 -21.10 35.99
CA PRO A 148 10.11 -22.31 36.79
C PRO A 148 8.87 -23.09 36.31
N ALA A 149 9.00 -24.42 36.37
CA ALA A 149 8.05 -25.42 35.89
C ALA A 149 6.62 -25.23 36.45
N PRO A 150 5.59 -25.71 35.73
CA PRO A 150 4.22 -25.72 36.22
C PRO A 150 4.02 -26.82 37.28
N ASP A 151 3.47 -26.46 38.44
CA ASP A 151 2.75 -27.40 39.30
C ASP A 151 1.30 -27.55 38.79
N ASP A 152 0.88 -28.80 38.62
CA ASP A 152 -0.42 -29.25 38.10
C ASP A 152 -1.57 -29.07 39.13
N PRO A 153 -2.86 -29.32 38.76
CA PRO A 153 -3.96 -28.42 39.01
C PRO A 153 -4.85 -28.80 40.21
N ALA A 154 -5.41 -27.79 40.88
CA ALA A 154 -6.50 -27.96 41.84
C ALA A 154 -7.80 -27.33 41.28
N THR A 155 -8.69 -28.21 40.82
CA THR A 155 -10.16 -28.16 40.90
C THR A 155 -10.85 -26.81 41.08
N VAL A 156 -11.63 -26.40 40.07
CA VAL A 156 -12.74 -25.46 40.25
C VAL A 156 -14.04 -26.21 39.95
N GLU A 157 -14.88 -26.30 40.97
CA GLU A 157 -16.21 -26.92 40.93
C GLU A 157 -17.15 -26.16 39.98
N LEU A 158 -17.91 -26.92 39.19
CA LEU A 158 -19.02 -26.43 38.39
C LEU A 158 -20.22 -26.17 39.32
N GLY A 159 -20.45 -24.89 39.65
CA GLY A 159 -21.69 -24.44 40.28
C GLY A 159 -22.84 -24.38 39.27
N GLU A 160 -23.91 -25.09 39.57
CA GLU A 160 -25.13 -25.26 38.79
C GLU A 160 -25.85 -23.92 38.52
N VAL A 161 -26.21 -23.68 37.25
CA VAL A 161 -27.09 -22.56 36.85
C VAL A 161 -28.52 -23.09 36.76
N THR A 162 -29.30 -22.78 37.79
CA THR A 162 -30.74 -23.08 37.89
C THR A 162 -31.53 -22.27 36.89
N ARG A 163 -32.38 -22.95 36.11
CA ARG A 163 -33.44 -22.36 35.27
C ARG A 163 -34.41 -21.51 36.10
N GLN A 164 -34.77 -20.34 35.56
CA GLN A 164 -36.12 -19.76 35.67
C GLN A 164 -36.53 -19.22 34.30
#